data_AF-A0A6A3Z2C3-F1
#
_entry.id   AF-A0A6A3Z2C3-F1
#
_cell.length_a   1.000
_cell.length_b   1.000
_cell.length_c   1.000
_cell.angle_alpha   90.00
_cell.angle_beta   90.00
_cell.angle_gamma   90.00
#
_symmetry.space_group_name_H-M   'P 1'
#
loop_
_entity.id
_entity.type
_entity.pdbx_description
1 polymer ?
#
loop_
_entity_poly.entity_id
_entity_poly.type
_entity_poly.pdbx_seq_one_letter_code
_entity_poly.pdbx_strand_id
1 'polypeptide(L)'
;MLLDNLPFLRDRTLRGEERVAMHAYDVEVKFSHWSICDQHTLDSGWGRSRYPCVMGHEIVDVVIQAGHKVKDLQVGDHVSIGALVSACLNKDPKAPCSVCASGNDAYCPHRV
;
A
#
# COMPACT_ATOMS: atom_id res chain seq x y z
N MET A 1 -8.79 -7.34 18.10
CA MET A 1 -10.04 -8.07 17.87
C MET A 1 -9.72 -9.11 16.80
N LEU A 2 -9.71 -10.40 17.15
CA LEU A 2 -9.24 -11.49 16.27
C LEU A 2 -10.19 -11.63 15.07
N LEU A 3 -9.80 -11.04 13.94
CA LEU A 3 -10.54 -11.09 12.69
C LEU A 3 -10.54 -12.51 12.05
N ASP A 4 -9.75 -13.44 12.59
CA ASP A 4 -9.53 -14.81 12.08
C ASP A 4 -10.78 -15.72 12.08
N ASN A 5 -11.88 -15.28 12.71
CA ASN A 5 -13.13 -16.03 12.81
C ASN A 5 -14.25 -15.51 11.89
N LEU A 6 -13.98 -14.52 11.04
CA LEU A 6 -14.96 -14.06 10.07
C LEU A 6 -14.85 -14.90 8.77
N PRO A 7 -15.90 -15.61 8.34
CA PRO A 7 -15.87 -16.50 7.17
C PRO A 7 -15.43 -15.79 5.88
N PHE A 8 -15.66 -14.47 5.76
CA PHE A 8 -15.28 -13.68 4.59
C PHE A 8 -13.78 -13.41 4.47
N LEU A 9 -13.00 -13.55 5.56
CA LEU A 9 -11.54 -13.33 5.53
C LEU A 9 -10.74 -14.60 5.22
N ARG A 10 -11.39 -15.77 5.25
CA ARG A 10 -10.76 -17.06 4.89
C ARG A 10 -10.76 -17.32 3.39
N ASP A 11 -11.69 -16.68 2.67
CA ASP A 11 -11.69 -16.71 1.23
C ASP A 11 -10.67 -15.68 0.71
N ARG A 12 -9.50 -16.16 0.26
CA ARG A 12 -8.47 -15.32 -0.37
C ARG A 12 -8.94 -14.70 -1.70
N THR A 13 -10.15 -15.04 -2.16
CA THR A 13 -10.82 -14.39 -3.29
C THR A 13 -11.87 -13.39 -2.81
N LEU A 14 -11.47 -12.40 -2.02
CA LEU A 14 -12.30 -11.20 -1.86
C LEU A 14 -12.39 -10.48 -3.21
N ARG A 15 -13.44 -10.84 -3.96
CA ARG A 15 -14.00 -10.16 -5.14
C ARG A 15 -13.20 -10.22 -6.45
N GLY A 16 -12.89 -11.41 -6.98
CA GLY A 16 -12.59 -11.56 -8.42
C GLY A 16 -11.44 -10.71 -8.99
N GLU A 17 -10.63 -10.07 -8.15
CA GLU A 17 -9.42 -9.37 -8.55
C GLU A 17 -8.25 -10.34 -8.41
N GLU A 18 -7.57 -10.58 -9.53
CA GLU A 18 -6.42 -11.44 -9.60
C GLU A 18 -5.25 -10.83 -8.81
N ARG A 19 -4.42 -11.67 -8.18
CA ARG A 19 -3.16 -11.18 -7.60
C ARG A 19 -2.35 -10.49 -8.70
N VAL A 20 -1.97 -9.24 -8.45
CA VAL A 20 -1.04 -8.55 -9.33
C VAL A 20 0.32 -9.25 -9.27
N ALA A 21 0.94 -9.42 -10.43
CA ALA A 21 2.28 -9.98 -10.52
C ALA A 21 3.28 -9.08 -9.78
N MET A 22 4.12 -9.68 -8.92
CA MET A 22 5.09 -8.95 -8.12
C MET A 22 6.16 -8.28 -9.00
N HIS A 23 6.34 -6.97 -8.86
CA HIS A 23 7.43 -6.26 -9.51
C HIS A 23 8.74 -6.35 -8.73
N ALA A 24 9.82 -5.95 -9.39
CA ALA A 24 11.18 -6.10 -8.87
C ALA A 24 11.45 -5.39 -7.54
N TYR A 25 10.71 -4.32 -7.24
CA TYR A 25 10.89 -3.48 -6.04
C TYR A 25 9.75 -3.61 -5.04
N ASP A 26 8.80 -4.50 -5.29
CA ASP A 26 7.63 -4.66 -4.42
C ASP A 26 7.99 -5.49 -3.18
N VAL A 27 7.22 -5.30 -2.12
CA VAL A 27 7.19 -6.18 -0.96
C VAL A 27 5.75 -6.63 -0.73
N GLU A 28 5.55 -7.92 -0.47
CA GLU A 28 4.26 -8.45 -0.01
C GLU A 28 4.33 -8.64 1.50
N VAL A 29 3.30 -8.18 2.20
CA VAL A 29 3.18 -8.30 3.66
C VAL A 29 2.00 -9.18 4.03
N LYS A 30 2.13 -9.92 5.12
CA LYS A 30 1.00 -10.64 5.71
C LYS A 30 0.24 -9.71 6.65
N PHE A 31 -0.97 -9.38 6.22
CA PHE A 31 -1.88 -8.53 6.98
C PHE A 31 -2.30 -9.12 8.33
N SER A 32 -2.23 -8.28 9.36
CA SER A 32 -2.55 -8.63 10.76
C SER A 32 -3.30 -7.50 11.48
N HIS A 33 -2.85 -6.24 11.34
CA HIS A 33 -3.39 -5.11 12.09
C HIS A 33 -3.36 -3.82 11.26
N TRP A 34 -4.39 -3.00 11.48
CA TRP A 34 -4.50 -1.65 10.95
C TRP A 34 -5.34 -0.79 11.90
N SER A 35 -5.16 0.53 11.87
CA SER A 35 -5.97 1.47 12.64
C SER A 35 -7.24 1.90 11.89
N ILE A 36 -8.23 2.42 12.61
CA ILE A 36 -9.44 2.99 11.99
C ILE A 36 -9.28 4.51 11.92
N CYS A 37 -8.98 5.04 10.73
CA CYS A 37 -8.84 6.48 10.49
C CYS A 37 -9.56 6.96 9.22
N ASP A 38 -10.28 6.06 8.55
CA ASP A 38 -10.54 6.13 7.12
C ASP A 38 -12.02 6.39 6.76
N GLN A 39 -12.84 6.74 7.76
CA GLN A 39 -14.28 6.90 7.59
C GLN A 39 -14.64 7.99 6.57
N HIS A 40 -13.91 9.10 6.52
CA HIS A 40 -14.18 10.17 5.56
C HIS A 40 -14.07 9.69 4.11
N THR A 41 -13.16 8.78 3.80
CA THR A 41 -13.08 8.16 2.47
C THR A 41 -14.24 7.19 2.26
N LEU A 42 -14.59 6.37 3.27
CA LEU A 42 -15.70 5.44 3.17
C LEU A 42 -17.05 6.15 2.94
N ASP A 43 -17.22 7.34 3.50
CA ASP A 43 -18.45 8.15 3.41
C ASP A 43 -18.40 9.18 2.25
N SER A 44 -17.36 9.17 1.41
CA SER A 44 -17.13 10.17 0.35
C SER A 44 -17.07 11.63 0.86
N GLY A 45 -16.61 11.83 2.10
CA GLY A 45 -16.48 13.14 2.75
C GLY A 45 -15.38 14.04 2.17
N TRP A 46 -14.41 13.48 1.44
CA TRP A 46 -13.37 14.23 0.71
C TRP A 46 -13.67 14.38 -0.79
N GLY A 47 -14.88 14.02 -1.21
CA GLY A 47 -15.25 13.89 -2.61
C GLY A 47 -15.65 12.45 -2.93
N ARG A 48 -16.12 12.23 -4.16
CA ARG A 48 -16.65 10.93 -4.57
C ARG A 48 -15.57 9.84 -4.50
N SER A 49 -15.78 8.86 -3.63
CA SER A 49 -14.93 7.68 -3.53
C SER A 49 -15.14 6.69 -4.68
N ARG A 50 -14.11 5.91 -4.96
CA ARG A 50 -14.14 4.83 -5.97
C ARG A 50 -14.56 3.53 -5.30
N TYR A 51 -15.83 3.16 -5.47
CA TYR A 51 -16.35 1.91 -4.91
C TYR A 51 -16.28 0.74 -5.91
N PRO A 52 -16.10 -0.50 -5.43
CA PRO A 52 -15.81 -0.87 -4.04
C PRO A 52 -14.43 -0.32 -3.61
N CYS A 53 -14.36 0.27 -2.41
CA CYS A 53 -13.10 0.77 -1.86
C CYS A 53 -12.63 -0.14 -0.71
N VAL A 54 -11.33 -0.38 -0.65
CA VAL A 54 -10.67 -1.05 0.47
C VAL A 54 -9.95 0.02 1.28
N MET A 55 -10.21 0.06 2.58
CA MET A 55 -9.65 1.05 3.50
C MET A 55 -8.43 0.47 4.23
N GLY A 56 -7.63 1.37 4.83
CA GLY A 56 -6.49 1.04 5.66
C GLY A 56 -5.21 1.63 5.10
N HIS A 57 -4.71 2.66 5.77
CA HIS A 57 -3.43 3.30 5.45
C HIS A 57 -2.49 3.45 6.65
N GLU A 58 -2.80 2.79 7.76
CA GLU A 58 -1.98 2.71 8.96
C GLU A 58 -1.79 1.24 9.31
N ILE A 59 -0.96 0.57 8.53
CA ILE A 59 -0.80 -0.89 8.54
C ILE A 59 0.52 -1.25 9.21
N VAL A 60 0.54 -2.26 10.08
CA VAL A 60 1.77 -2.79 10.71
C VAL A 60 1.80 -4.30 10.59
N ASP A 61 2.78 -4.82 9.83
CA ASP A 61 2.79 -6.22 9.37
C ASP A 61 4.18 -6.80 9.15
N VAL A 62 4.23 -8.05 8.70
CA VAL A 62 5.46 -8.81 8.44
C VAL A 62 5.62 -9.09 6.95
N VAL A 63 6.80 -8.82 6.39
CA VAL A 63 7.16 -9.13 5.01
C VAL A 63 7.16 -10.64 4.79
N ILE A 64 6.42 -11.11 3.77
CA ILE A 64 6.36 -12.53 3.37
C ILE A 64 6.96 -12.80 2.00
N GLN A 65 7.15 -11.77 1.18
CA GLN A 65 7.85 -11.86 -0.09
C GLN A 65 8.51 -10.52 -0.40
N ALA A 66 9.70 -10.54 -1.01
CA ALA A 66 10.38 -9.35 -1.48
C ALA A 66 10.80 -9.53 -2.94
N GLY A 67 10.63 -8.49 -3.75
CA GLY A 67 11.11 -8.45 -5.12
C GLY A 67 12.64 -8.50 -5.19
N HIS A 68 13.17 -9.03 -6.29
CA HIS A 68 14.61 -9.29 -6.45
C HIS A 68 15.52 -8.03 -6.43
N LYS A 69 14.95 -6.82 -6.51
CA LYS A 69 15.69 -5.56 -6.39
C LYS A 69 15.44 -4.82 -5.07
N VAL A 70 14.63 -5.38 -4.17
CA VAL A 70 14.53 -4.88 -2.79
C VAL A 70 15.84 -5.20 -2.07
N LYS A 71 16.42 -4.19 -1.42
CA LYS A 71 17.73 -4.31 -0.75
C LYS A 71 17.67 -4.03 0.75
N ASP A 72 16.71 -3.22 1.16
CA ASP A 72 16.64 -2.67 2.52
C ASP A 72 15.63 -3.41 3.41
N LEU A 73 14.91 -4.39 2.86
CA LEU A 73 13.91 -5.21 3.54
C LEU A 73 14.08 -6.67 3.15
N GLN A 74 13.76 -7.58 4.07
CA GLN A 74 13.79 -9.02 3.87
C GLN A 74 12.56 -9.71 4.48
N VAL A 75 12.33 -10.97 4.08
CA VAL A 75 11.24 -11.79 4.63
C VAL A 75 11.42 -11.94 6.14
N GLY A 76 10.34 -11.69 6.89
CA GLY A 76 10.34 -11.70 8.35
C GLY A 76 10.48 -10.33 9.00
N ASP A 77 10.85 -9.29 8.23
CA ASP A 77 10.93 -7.92 8.77
C ASP A 77 9.54 -7.40 9.13
N HIS A 78 9.47 -6.69 10.27
CA HIS A 78 8.30 -5.91 10.66
C HIS A 78 8.34 -4.54 9.98
N VAL A 79 7.28 -4.19 9.27
CA VAL A 79 7.17 -2.95 8.51
C VAL A 79 5.85 -2.25 8.82
N SER A 80 5.85 -0.92 8.66
CA SER A 80 4.66 -0.08 8.72
C SER A 80 4.41 0.58 7.38
N ILE A 81 3.18 0.50 6.87
CA ILE A 81 2.77 1.12 5.61
C ILE A 81 1.82 2.27 5.93
N GLY A 82 2.18 3.47 5.45
CA GLY A 82 1.42 4.70 5.60
C GLY A 82 0.49 5.00 4.42
N ALA A 83 -0.02 6.23 4.36
CA ALA A 83 -0.93 6.69 3.30
C ALA A 83 -0.30 6.94 1.92
N LEU A 84 1.03 7.01 1.83
CA LEU A 84 1.73 7.14 0.56
C LEU A 84 2.32 5.78 0.17
N VAL A 85 1.89 5.25 -0.98
CA VAL A 85 2.37 3.95 -1.46
C VAL A 85 3.43 4.13 -2.54
N SER A 86 3.34 5.19 -3.36
CA SER A 86 4.33 5.42 -4.42
C SER A 86 4.48 6.88 -4.79
N ALA A 87 5.70 7.25 -5.20
CA ALA A 87 6.03 8.50 -5.86
C ALA A 87 6.83 8.21 -7.15
N CYS A 88 7.01 9.21 -8.02
CA CYS A 88 7.77 9.00 -9.25
C CYS A 88 9.26 8.70 -8.99
N LEU A 89 9.80 9.18 -7.86
CA LEU A 89 11.20 8.99 -7.43
C LEU A 89 12.23 9.34 -8.52
N ASN A 90 11.90 10.26 -9.42
CA ASN A 90 12.73 10.59 -10.59
C ASN A 90 13.10 9.37 -11.46
N LYS A 91 12.24 8.34 -11.52
CA LYS A 91 12.49 7.12 -12.30
C LYS A 91 12.47 7.37 -13.82
N ASP A 92 11.70 8.35 -14.29
CA ASP A 92 11.69 8.75 -15.70
C ASP A 92 12.63 9.95 -15.91
N PRO A 93 13.78 9.77 -16.60
CA PRO A 93 14.71 10.86 -16.87
C PRO A 93 14.13 11.93 -17.82
N LYS A 94 13.05 11.63 -18.55
CA LYS A 94 12.37 12.59 -19.43
C LYS A 94 11.39 13.50 -18.66
N ALA A 95 11.06 13.14 -17.42
CA ALA A 95 10.14 13.87 -16.57
C ALA A 95 10.77 14.10 -15.18
N PRO A 96 11.81 14.95 -15.09
CA PRO A 96 12.45 15.25 -13.81
C PRO A 96 11.46 15.94 -12.85
N CYS A 97 11.44 15.46 -11.61
CA CYS A 97 10.61 15.93 -10.52
C CYS A 97 11.49 16.56 -9.43
N SER A 98 11.50 17.90 -9.40
CA SER A 98 12.21 18.68 -8.37
C SER A 98 11.71 18.36 -6.95
N VAL A 99 10.43 18.03 -6.81
CA VAL A 99 9.81 17.68 -5.52
C VAL A 99 10.42 16.40 -4.95
N CYS A 100 10.45 15.31 -5.73
CA CYS A 100 11.13 14.08 -5.31
C CYS A 100 12.64 14.29 -5.15
N ALA A 101 13.28 15.11 -5.99
CA ALA A 101 14.71 15.39 -5.88
C ALA A 101 15.06 16.10 -4.57
N SER A 102 14.12 16.87 -4.01
CA SER A 102 14.25 17.51 -2.70
C SER A 102 13.88 16.61 -1.50
N GLY A 103 13.55 15.32 -1.74
CA GLY A 103 13.11 14.38 -0.70
C GLY A 103 11.66 14.56 -0.24
N ASN A 104 10.87 15.38 -0.94
CA ASN A 104 9.50 15.73 -0.57
C ASN A 104 8.47 14.82 -1.27
N ASP A 105 8.68 13.51 -1.27
CA ASP A 105 7.91 12.55 -2.07
C ASP A 105 6.40 12.56 -1.81
N ALA A 106 5.97 12.90 -0.59
CA ALA A 106 4.57 13.08 -0.23
C ALA A 106 3.84 14.17 -1.05
N TYR A 107 4.60 15.11 -1.62
CA TYR A 107 4.07 16.19 -2.45
C TYR A 107 4.28 15.93 -3.95
N CYS A 108 4.78 14.76 -4.33
CA CYS A 108 5.00 14.41 -5.73
C CYS A 108 3.68 14.53 -6.52
N PRO A 109 3.66 15.25 -7.66
CA PRO A 109 2.46 15.40 -8.49
C PRO A 109 2.06 14.10 -9.20
N HIS A 110 2.98 13.13 -9.27
CA HIS A 110 2.79 11.81 -9.87
C HIS A 110 2.75 10.69 -8.82
N ARG A 111 2.38 11.01 -7.58
CA ARG A 111 2.21 10.03 -6.51
C ARG A 111 0.92 9.23 -6.68
N VAL A 112 0.90 8.04 -6.08
CA VAL A 112 -0.29 7.19 -5.91
C VAL A 112 -0.53 7.02 -4.42
#